data_AF-A0A5J4XFM5-F1
#
_entry.id   AF-A0A5J4XFM5-F1
#
_cell.length_a   1.000
_cell.length_b   1.000
_cell.length_c   1.000
_cell.angle_alpha   90.00
_cell.angle_beta   90.00
_cell.angle_gamma   90.00
#
_symmetry.space_group_name_H-M   'P 1'
#
loop_
_entity.id
_entity.type
_entity.pdbx_description
1 polymer ?
#
loop_
_entity_poly.entity_id
_entity_poly.type
_entity_poly.pdbx_seq_one_letter_code
_entity_poly.pdbx_strand_id
1 'polypeptide(L)'
;MALRPATMARLSRSVMASQAMAPVRSGGGGPIALGKPAAQPLTEEDELRWDDGTAHPEYCLDQFNLVGRWEAFGMLAAGLGVFGLVAGAASYNNKASRMPYVPREYPFDNLKEELGGFDVKGSTQH
;
A
#
# COMPACT_ATOMS: atom_id res chain seq x y z
N MET A 1 -12.35 -60.12 51.87
CA MET A 1 -13.22 -60.52 50.75
C MET A 1 -14.16 -59.34 50.51
N ALA A 2 -13.78 -58.35 49.70
CA ALA A 2 -14.07 -58.21 48.24
C ALA A 2 -15.60 -58.12 48.00
N LEU A 3 -16.23 -57.13 47.34
CA LEU A 3 -15.83 -56.17 46.28
C LEU A 3 -16.69 -54.87 46.31
N ARG A 4 -16.18 -53.77 45.73
CA ARG A 4 -16.99 -52.61 45.20
C ARG A 4 -17.33 -52.88 43.72
N PRO A 5 -18.37 -52.26 43.10
CA PRO A 5 -18.13 -51.01 42.35
C PRO A 5 -19.35 -50.04 42.27
N ALA A 6 -19.20 -48.75 42.57
CA ALA A 6 -19.32 -47.60 41.65
C ALA A 6 -19.84 -47.86 40.22
N THR A 7 -20.82 -47.06 39.72
CA THR A 7 -20.91 -46.48 38.34
C THR A 7 -22.29 -45.82 38.08
N MET A 8 -22.35 -44.88 37.11
CA MET A 8 -23.49 -44.02 36.66
C MET A 8 -23.74 -42.74 37.51
N ALA A 9 -22.83 -41.76 37.58
CA ALA A 9 -22.47 -40.84 36.49
C ALA A 9 -23.71 -40.39 35.67
N ARG A 10 -24.37 -39.27 36.05
CA ARG A 10 -24.10 -37.93 35.46
C ARG A 10 -23.69 -38.05 33.98
N LEU A 11 -24.65 -38.06 33.06
CA LEU A 11 -24.36 -38.14 31.62
C LEU A 11 -25.41 -37.44 30.73
N SER A 12 -25.95 -36.29 31.18
CA SER A 12 -26.90 -35.51 30.35
C SER A 12 -26.66 -34.00 30.34
N ARG A 13 -25.43 -33.53 30.64
CA ARG A 13 -25.12 -32.08 30.64
C ARG A 13 -23.90 -31.65 29.82
N SER A 14 -23.55 -32.42 28.81
CA SER A 14 -22.80 -31.98 27.64
C SER A 14 -23.69 -32.40 26.47
N VAL A 15 -24.19 -31.53 25.60
CA VAL A 15 -23.46 -30.75 24.60
C VAL A 15 -24.37 -29.59 24.18
N MET A 16 -24.24 -28.44 24.82
CA MET A 16 -24.55 -27.14 24.21
C MET A 16 -23.38 -26.24 24.58
N ALA A 17 -22.19 -26.65 24.11
CA ALA A 17 -21.06 -25.77 24.05
C ALA A 17 -21.48 -24.61 23.15
N SER A 18 -21.56 -23.43 23.76
CA SER A 18 -21.34 -22.13 23.15
C SER A 18 -20.61 -22.23 21.80
N GLN A 19 -21.38 -22.31 20.72
CA GLN A 19 -20.90 -21.92 19.40
C GLN A 19 -20.85 -20.38 19.39
N ALA A 20 -19.94 -19.82 20.19
CA ALA A 20 -19.53 -18.44 20.05
C ALA A 20 -18.47 -18.44 18.94
N MET A 21 -18.93 -18.14 17.73
CA MET A 21 -18.20 -17.68 16.54
C MET A 21 -16.67 -17.68 16.68
N ALA A 22 -16.03 -18.78 16.30
CA ALA A 22 -14.60 -18.76 16.00
C ALA A 22 -14.41 -17.95 14.70
N PRO A 23 -13.57 -16.90 14.67
CA PRO A 23 -13.32 -16.15 13.44
C PRO A 23 -12.56 -17.04 12.46
N VAL A 24 -13.26 -17.53 11.43
CA VAL A 24 -12.65 -18.23 10.29
C VAL A 24 -12.03 -17.17 9.38
N ARG A 25 -10.71 -17.04 9.39
CA ARG A 25 -10.01 -16.28 8.34
C ARG A 25 -9.82 -17.17 7.11
N SER A 26 -10.09 -16.61 5.93
CA SER A 26 -10.02 -17.30 4.65
C SER A 26 -8.57 -17.63 4.29
N GLY A 27 -8.13 -18.82 4.69
CA GLY A 27 -6.81 -19.36 4.37
C GLY A 27 -6.57 -20.66 5.11
N GLY A 28 -7.04 -21.79 4.55
CA GLY A 28 -6.55 -23.17 4.79
C GLY A 28 -6.38 -23.73 6.22
N GLY A 29 -6.72 -23.02 7.29
CA GLY A 29 -6.46 -23.43 8.68
C GLY A 29 -7.75 -23.75 9.43
N GLY A 30 -7.75 -24.88 10.14
CA GLY A 30 -8.83 -25.28 11.04
C GLY A 30 -9.05 -24.30 12.20
N PRO A 31 -10.01 -24.56 13.11
CA PRO A 31 -10.35 -23.65 14.19
C PRO A 31 -9.13 -23.33 15.06
N ILE A 32 -8.74 -22.05 15.06
CA ILE A 32 -7.67 -21.51 15.89
C ILE A 32 -8.22 -21.34 17.30
N ALA A 33 -7.42 -21.69 18.31
CA ALA A 33 -7.79 -21.48 19.70
C ALA A 33 -8.07 -19.99 19.94
N LEU A 34 -9.19 -19.69 20.61
CA LEU A 34 -9.54 -18.31 20.94
C LEU A 34 -8.39 -17.69 21.76
N GLY A 35 -7.82 -16.60 21.25
CA GLY A 35 -6.71 -15.90 21.91
C GLY A 35 -7.03 -15.52 23.34
N LYS A 36 -5.99 -15.35 24.17
CA LYS A 36 -6.14 -15.00 25.59
C LYS A 36 -7.00 -13.73 25.71
N PRO A 37 -8.04 -13.72 26.57
CA PRO A 37 -8.85 -12.52 26.74
C PRO A 37 -7.99 -11.35 27.22
N ALA A 38 -8.22 -10.16 26.66
CA ALA A 38 -7.49 -8.95 27.01
C ALA A 38 -7.63 -8.68 28.52
N ALA A 39 -6.54 -8.88 29.26
CA ALA A 39 -6.53 -8.72 30.71
C ALA A 39 -6.31 -7.25 31.13
N GLN A 40 -5.82 -6.41 30.22
CA GLN A 40 -5.47 -5.02 30.46
C GLN A 40 -5.80 -4.20 29.20
N PRO A 41 -6.17 -2.91 29.33
CA PRO A 41 -6.22 -2.01 28.18
C PRO A 41 -4.90 -2.05 27.42
N LEU A 42 -4.98 -2.23 26.11
CA LEU A 42 -3.83 -2.24 25.22
C LEU A 42 -3.10 -0.90 25.33
N THR A 43 -1.77 -0.95 25.35
CA THR A 43 -0.96 0.27 25.32
C THR A 43 -0.87 0.78 23.88
N GLU A 44 -0.68 2.09 23.67
CA GLU A 44 -0.57 2.68 22.31
C GLU A 44 0.56 2.03 21.48
N GLU A 45 1.59 1.49 22.14
CA GLU A 45 2.72 0.81 21.51
C GLU A 45 2.40 -0.62 21.03
N ASP A 46 1.33 -1.24 21.55
CA ASP A 46 0.87 -2.57 21.10
C ASP A 46 0.21 -2.50 19.73
N GLU A 47 -0.11 -1.30 19.22
CA GLU A 47 -0.59 -1.09 17.84
C GLU A 47 0.48 -1.45 16.78
N LEU A 48 1.76 -1.40 17.18
CA LEU A 48 2.91 -1.71 16.33
C LEU A 48 3.36 -3.17 16.44
N ARG A 49 2.64 -3.99 17.21
CA ARG A 49 2.92 -5.41 17.38
C ARG A 49 1.79 -6.24 16.81
N TRP A 50 2.11 -7.11 15.85
CA TRP A 50 1.12 -7.99 15.26
C TRP A 50 0.97 -9.19 16.20
N ASP A 51 -0.20 -9.31 16.83
CA ASP A 51 -0.58 -10.50 17.58
C ASP A 51 -1.34 -11.47 16.66
N ASP A 52 -0.67 -12.53 16.20
CA ASP A 52 -1.31 -13.60 15.43
C ASP A 52 -1.92 -14.70 16.33
N GLY A 53 -1.86 -14.53 17.66
CA GLY A 53 -2.30 -15.51 18.64
C GLY A 53 -1.24 -16.56 19.01
N THR A 54 -0.02 -16.48 18.48
CA THR A 54 1.12 -17.31 18.90
C THR A 54 1.83 -16.73 20.13
N ALA A 55 2.67 -17.55 20.78
CA ALA A 55 3.47 -17.11 21.93
C ALA A 55 4.59 -16.10 21.56
N HIS A 56 4.78 -15.82 20.27
CA HIS A 56 5.86 -14.99 19.74
C HIS A 56 5.28 -13.88 18.84
N PRO A 57 4.69 -12.82 19.41
CA PRO A 57 4.12 -11.75 18.61
C PRO A 57 5.24 -10.95 17.96
N GLU A 58 5.19 -10.84 16.63
CA GLU A 58 6.18 -10.18 15.78
C GLU A 58 5.91 -8.67 15.68
N TYR A 59 6.92 -7.89 15.28
CA TYR A 59 6.72 -6.48 15.00
C TYR A 59 5.90 -6.32 13.71
N CYS A 60 4.90 -5.45 13.71
CA CYS A 60 4.05 -5.16 12.53
C CYS A 60 4.86 -4.65 11.33
N LEU A 61 6.04 -4.08 11.58
CA LEU A 61 6.96 -3.57 10.57
C LEU A 61 8.18 -4.49 10.54
N ASP A 62 8.37 -5.18 9.42
CA ASP A 62 9.61 -5.89 9.12
C ASP A 62 10.80 -4.95 9.30
N GLN A 63 11.65 -5.24 10.28
CA GLN A 63 12.90 -4.52 10.49
C GLN A 63 13.90 -4.95 9.41
N PHE A 64 13.71 -4.47 8.18
CA PHE A 64 14.61 -4.72 7.06
C PHE A 64 15.91 -3.94 7.25
N ASN A 65 16.90 -4.56 7.89
CA ASN A 65 18.22 -3.98 8.11
C ASN A 65 19.15 -4.14 6.87
N LEU A 66 18.57 -4.30 5.67
CA LEU A 66 19.32 -4.58 4.43
C LEU A 66 19.91 -3.31 3.82
N VAL A 67 19.22 -2.17 3.93
CA VAL A 67 19.64 -0.90 3.33
C VAL A 67 19.40 0.22 4.34
N GLY A 68 20.46 0.97 4.68
CA GLY A 68 20.33 2.08 5.63
C GLY A 68 19.48 3.22 5.07
N ARG A 69 18.84 4.03 5.93
CA ARG A 69 18.02 5.19 5.50
C ARG A 69 18.73 6.12 4.51
N TRP A 70 20.02 6.35 4.72
CA TRP A 70 20.85 7.24 3.89
C TRP A 70 21.32 6.55 2.61
N GLU A 71 21.47 5.23 2.66
CA GLU A 71 21.81 4.43 1.48
C GLU A 71 20.61 4.33 0.54
N ALA A 72 19.41 4.08 1.08
CA ALA A 72 18.16 4.12 0.33
C ALA A 72 17.95 5.50 -0.33
N PHE A 73 18.19 6.57 0.42
CA PHE A 73 18.16 7.93 -0.13
C PHE A 73 19.22 8.13 -1.22
N GLY A 74 20.43 7.65 -1.01
CA GLY A 74 21.51 7.70 -2.02
C GLY A 74 21.15 6.97 -3.31
N MET A 75 20.54 5.79 -3.22
CA MET A 75 20.07 5.02 -4.38
C MET A 75 18.95 5.75 -5.12
N LEU A 76 18.00 6.36 -4.39
CA LEU A 76 16.94 7.16 -4.99
C LEU A 76 17.51 8.40 -5.69
N ALA A 77 18.39 9.15 -5.02
CA ALA A 77 19.02 10.35 -5.56
C ALA A 77 19.90 10.03 -6.77
N ALA A 78 20.63 8.92 -6.75
CA ALA A 78 21.41 8.44 -7.88
C ALA A 78 20.52 8.06 -9.06
N GLY A 79 19.46 7.29 -8.83
CA GLY A 79 18.50 6.91 -9.87
C GLY A 79 17.87 8.13 -10.54
N LEU A 80 17.31 9.05 -9.75
CA LEU A 80 16.71 10.29 -10.26
C LEU A 80 17.75 11.20 -10.93
N GLY A 81 18.96 11.27 -10.38
CA GLY A 81 20.07 12.05 -10.93
C GLY A 81 20.45 11.59 -12.33
N VAL A 82 20.54 10.28 -12.58
CA VAL A 82 20.81 9.72 -13.91
C VAL A 82 19.73 10.12 -14.90
N PHE A 83 18.45 9.99 -14.53
CA PHE A 83 17.35 10.42 -15.42
C PHE A 83 17.39 11.93 -15.71
N GLY A 84 17.69 12.75 -14.71
CA GLY A 84 17.85 14.20 -14.88
C GLY A 84 19.00 14.55 -15.82
N LEU A 85 20.14 13.88 -15.70
CA LEU A 85 21.29 14.07 -16.59
C LEU A 85 20.98 13.65 -18.04
N VAL A 86 20.33 12.51 -18.24
CA VAL A 86 19.93 12.04 -19.58
C VAL A 86 18.93 13.03 -20.22
N ALA A 87 17.92 13.48 -19.47
CA ALA A 87 16.95 14.46 -19.95
C ALA A 87 17.62 15.82 -20.28
N GLY A 88 18.54 16.28 -19.43
CA GLY A 88 19.31 17.50 -19.66
C GLY A 88 20.20 17.41 -20.90
N ALA A 89 20.93 16.30 -21.05
CA ALA A 89 21.76 16.04 -22.24
C ALA A 89 20.92 15.97 -23.51
N ALA A 90 19.77 15.28 -23.47
CA ALA A 90 18.83 15.22 -24.59
C ALA A 90 18.32 16.62 -24.98
N SER A 91 17.95 17.44 -23.98
CA SER A 91 17.48 18.81 -24.19
C SER A 91 18.57 19.70 -24.80
N TYR A 92 19.81 19.59 -24.33
CA TYR A 92 20.95 20.31 -24.90
C TYR A 92 21.24 19.89 -26.36
N ASN A 93 21.05 18.60 -26.66
CA ASN A 93 21.25 18.03 -27.99
C ASN A 93 20.09 18.38 -28.96
N ASN A 94 18.90 18.66 -28.44
CA ASN A 94 17.70 19.01 -29.18
C ASN A 94 17.71 20.50 -29.60
N LYS A 95 18.56 20.85 -30.56
CA LYS A 95 18.58 22.19 -31.16
C LYS A 95 17.53 22.31 -32.26
N ALA A 96 16.82 23.44 -32.30
CA ALA A 96 15.83 23.75 -33.34
C ALA A 96 16.38 23.63 -34.77
N SER A 97 17.68 23.89 -34.96
CA SER A 97 18.36 23.75 -36.26
C SER A 97 18.53 22.31 -36.75
N ARG A 98 18.24 21.29 -35.93
CA ARG A 98 18.33 19.87 -36.31
C ARG A 98 17.02 19.29 -36.82
N MET A 99 15.91 20.02 -36.74
CA MET A 99 14.65 19.62 -37.33
C MET A 99 14.66 19.99 -38.83
N PRO A 100 14.56 19.02 -39.76
CA PRO A 100 14.58 19.29 -41.20
C PRO A 100 13.23 19.79 -41.73
N TYR A 101 12.30 20.16 -40.84
CA TYR A 101 10.96 20.63 -41.18
C TYR A 101 10.68 21.96 -40.49
N VAL A 102 9.95 22.81 -41.20
CA VAL A 102 9.43 24.07 -40.65
C VAL A 102 8.25 23.74 -39.72
N PRO A 103 8.09 24.45 -38.59
CA PRO A 103 6.89 24.35 -37.77
C PRO A 103 5.62 24.53 -38.61
N ARG A 104 4.54 23.86 -38.25
CA ARG A 104 3.30 23.93 -39.00
C ARG A 104 2.64 25.28 -38.80
N GLU A 105 2.59 26.08 -39.85
CA GLU A 105 1.85 27.33 -39.89
C GLU A 105 0.41 27.06 -40.34
N TYR A 106 -0.54 27.75 -39.72
CA TYR A 106 -1.93 27.68 -40.12
C TYR A 106 -2.48 29.06 -40.51
N PRO A 107 -3.43 29.12 -41.46
CA PRO A 107 -4.09 30.37 -41.84
C PRO A 107 -4.86 31.00 -40.68
N PHE A 108 -5.25 32.27 -40.82
CA PHE A 108 -6.00 33.03 -39.79
C PHE A 108 -5.26 33.15 -38.45
N ASP A 109 -4.04 33.70 -38.49
CA ASP A 109 -3.18 33.90 -37.31
C ASP A 109 -3.05 32.63 -36.44
N ASN A 110 -2.68 31.50 -37.07
CA ASN A 110 -2.59 30.18 -36.44
C ASN A 110 -3.89 29.69 -35.75
N LEU A 111 -5.05 29.96 -36.35
CA LEU A 111 -6.37 29.58 -35.80
C LEU A 111 -6.61 30.14 -34.39
N LYS A 112 -6.02 31.29 -34.06
CA LYS A 112 -6.11 31.87 -32.71
C LYS A 112 -7.56 32.01 -32.22
N GLU A 113 -8.47 32.48 -33.07
CA GLU A 113 -9.90 32.60 -32.72
C GLU A 113 -10.56 31.22 -32.48
N GLU A 114 -10.28 30.25 -33.35
CA GLU A 114 -10.83 28.88 -33.25
C GLU A 114 -10.26 28.09 -32.06
N LEU A 115 -9.03 28.41 -31.62
CA LEU A 115 -8.40 27.82 -30.43
C LEU A 115 -8.83 28.50 -29.11
N GLY A 116 -9.79 29.43 -29.16
CA GLY A 116 -10.30 30.14 -27.98
C GLY A 116 -9.45 31.35 -27.56
N GLY A 117 -8.61 31.86 -28.47
CA GLY A 117 -7.93 33.14 -28.32
C GLY A 117 -8.90 34.28 -28.66
N PHE A 118 -9.31 35.05 -27.65
CA PHE A 118 -10.19 36.19 -27.85
C PHE A 118 -9.36 37.44 -28.15
N ASP A 119 -9.71 38.17 -29.21
CA ASP A 119 -9.04 39.42 -29.53
C ASP A 119 -9.64 40.56 -28.69
N VAL A 120 -8.93 41.00 -27.65
CA VAL A 120 -9.29 42.19 -26.87
C VAL A 120 -8.71 43.43 -27.56
N LYS A 121 -9.18 43.71 -28.79
CA LYS A 121 -9.34 45.06 -29.38
C LYS A 121 -9.77 44.96 -30.85
N GLY A 122 -11.08 45.12 -31.06
CA GLY A 122 -11.61 45.69 -32.30
C GLY A 122 -11.76 44.70 -33.45
N SER A 123 -12.89 44.01 -33.45
CA SER A 123 -13.56 43.45 -34.63
C SER A 123 -13.26 44.24 -35.91
N THR A 124 -12.41 43.71 -36.78
CA THR A 124 -12.40 44.12 -38.18
C THR A 124 -12.44 42.86 -39.02
N GLN A 125 -13.68 42.42 -39.25
CA GLN A 125 -13.99 41.46 -40.30
C GLN A 125 -13.81 42.14 -41.66
N HIS A 126 -13.05 41.49 -42.53
CA HIS A 126 -13.17 41.62 -43.99
C HIS A 126 -13.10 40.23 -44.59
#